data_AF-A0A929ZNT4-F1
#
_entry.id   AF-A0A929ZNT4-F1
#
_cell.length_a   1.000
_cell.length_b   1.000
_cell.length_c   1.000
_cell.angle_alpha   90.00
_cell.angle_beta   90.00
_cell.angle_gamma   90.00
#
_symmetry.space_group_name_H-M   'P 1'
#
loop_
_entity.id
_entity.type
_entity.pdbx_description
1 polymer ?
#
loop_
_entity_poly.entity_id
_entity_poly.type
_entity_poly.pdbx_seq_one_letter_code
_entity_poly.pdbx_strand_id
1 'polypeptide(L)'
;MLNNEKWQGFQGRNWKEECNVRDFIQANYKPYDGDESFLADATDATNKLWGKLQELQKAERAKGGVLDEEADVVSGLTAYGPGYIDESLKDLEKVVGLQTDKPLKRAFMPYGGIRMAEEALSTYGYTPNPELHKIFTEYHKTHNQAVFDAYTPEMKIARSSHVITGLPDTYGRGRIVGDYRRVALY
;
A
#
# COMPACT_ATOMS: atom_id res chain seq x y z
N MET A 1 19.91 -24.04 3.16
CA MET A 1 18.48 -24.01 2.76
C MET A 1 17.98 -25.34 2.17
N LEU A 2 18.83 -26.24 1.65
CA LEU A 2 18.41 -27.46 0.94
C LEU A 2 17.48 -28.41 1.71
N ASN A 3 17.49 -28.38 3.05
CA ASN A 3 16.60 -29.17 3.91
C ASN A 3 15.57 -28.25 4.59
N ASN A 4 14.65 -27.68 3.82
CA ASN A 4 13.46 -27.01 4.35
C ASN A 4 12.26 -27.97 4.22
N GLU A 5 11.65 -28.34 5.35
CA GLU A 5 10.48 -29.22 5.35
C GLU A 5 9.30 -28.64 4.55
N LYS A 6 9.17 -27.31 4.50
CA LYS A 6 8.13 -26.63 3.70
C LYS A 6 8.33 -26.79 2.19
N TRP A 7 9.50 -27.26 1.75
CA TRP A 7 9.82 -27.52 0.35
C TRP A 7 9.64 -28.97 -0.08
N GLN A 8 9.16 -29.84 0.82
CA GLN A 8 8.90 -31.24 0.49
C GLN A 8 7.84 -31.37 -0.60
N GLY A 9 8.08 -32.27 -1.56
CA GLY A 9 7.22 -32.48 -2.73
C GLY A 9 7.47 -31.54 -3.91
N PHE A 10 8.12 -30.39 -3.69
CA PHE A 10 8.47 -29.48 -4.77
C PHE A 10 9.74 -29.92 -5.52
N GLN A 11 9.63 -29.94 -6.85
CA GLN A 11 10.65 -30.25 -7.83
C GLN A 11 11.58 -29.07 -8.05
N GLY A 12 12.74 -29.33 -8.66
CA GLY A 12 13.76 -28.34 -8.94
C GLY A 12 14.79 -28.17 -7.81
N ARG A 13 15.94 -27.64 -8.19
CA ARG A 13 17.13 -27.50 -7.32
C ARG A 13 17.64 -26.06 -7.26
N ASN A 14 17.71 -25.35 -8.39
CA ASN A 14 18.34 -24.02 -8.45
C ASN A 14 17.63 -23.04 -7.50
N TRP A 15 16.30 -22.99 -7.52
CA TRP A 15 15.54 -22.15 -6.59
C TRP A 15 15.73 -22.48 -5.10
N LYS A 16 16.28 -23.66 -4.74
CA LYS A 16 16.62 -24.03 -3.35
C LYS A 16 18.02 -23.56 -2.93
N GLU A 17 18.87 -23.28 -3.92
CA GLU A 17 20.26 -22.86 -3.75
C GLU A 17 20.41 -21.34 -3.92
N GLU A 18 19.56 -20.71 -4.73
CA GLU A 18 19.51 -19.26 -4.96
C GLU A 18 18.08 -18.71 -4.98
N CYS A 19 17.92 -17.38 -4.84
CA CYS A 19 16.62 -16.72 -4.91
C CYS A 19 16.10 -16.68 -6.35
N ASN A 20 15.34 -17.69 -6.75
CA ASN A 20 14.87 -17.88 -8.13
C ASN A 20 13.40 -18.35 -8.17
N VAL A 21 12.48 -17.41 -7.93
CA VAL A 21 11.02 -17.68 -7.96
C VAL A 21 10.55 -18.17 -9.33
N ARG A 22 11.22 -17.77 -10.42
CA ARG A 22 10.87 -18.21 -11.78
C ARG A 22 11.11 -19.71 -11.95
N ASP A 23 12.29 -20.18 -11.55
CA ASP A 23 12.65 -21.60 -11.60
C ASP A 23 11.71 -22.44 -10.72
N PHE A 24 11.39 -21.96 -9.52
CA PHE A 24 10.38 -22.59 -8.66
C PHE A 24 9.03 -22.77 -9.37
N ILE A 25 8.50 -21.68 -9.96
CA ILE A 25 7.20 -21.73 -10.65
C ILE A 25 7.27 -22.70 -11.82
N GLN A 26 8.26 -22.57 -12.70
CA GLN A 26 8.37 -23.43 -13.90
C GLN A 26 8.49 -24.91 -13.56
N ALA A 27 9.16 -25.25 -12.46
CA ALA A 27 9.31 -26.63 -12.02
C ALA A 27 8.07 -27.23 -11.34
N ASN A 28 7.13 -26.41 -10.83
CA ASN A 28 6.10 -26.86 -9.90
C ASN A 28 4.66 -26.47 -10.23
N TYR A 29 4.42 -25.50 -11.11
CA TYR A 29 3.05 -25.15 -11.48
C TYR A 29 2.41 -26.27 -12.29
N LYS A 30 1.10 -26.46 -12.12
CA LYS A 30 0.30 -27.37 -12.93
C LYS A 30 -0.50 -26.53 -13.92
N PRO A 31 -0.22 -26.60 -15.24
CA PRO A 31 -1.08 -26.00 -16.25
C PRO A 31 -2.53 -26.49 -16.08
N TYR A 32 -3.49 -25.58 -16.30
CA TYR A 32 -4.90 -25.87 -16.20
C TYR A 32 -5.60 -25.34 -17.46
N ASP A 33 -6.07 -26.28 -18.29
CA ASP A 33 -6.75 -26.00 -19.57
C ASP A 33 -8.25 -26.34 -19.51
N GLY A 34 -8.83 -26.44 -18.30
CA GLY A 34 -10.26 -26.68 -18.07
C GLY A 34 -11.09 -25.39 -18.03
N ASP A 35 -12.30 -25.46 -17.46
CA ASP A 35 -13.26 -24.35 -17.38
C ASP A 35 -13.53 -23.91 -15.92
N GLU A 36 -14.45 -22.97 -15.72
CA GLU A 36 -14.81 -22.43 -14.41
C GLU A 36 -15.71 -23.33 -13.55
N SER A 37 -16.05 -24.54 -14.00
CA SER A 37 -17.00 -25.43 -13.30
C SER A 37 -16.54 -25.88 -11.91
N PHE A 38 -15.24 -25.81 -11.62
CA PHE A 38 -14.67 -26.14 -10.30
C PHE A 38 -14.73 -24.98 -9.30
N LEU A 39 -15.11 -23.77 -9.73
CA LEU A 39 -15.15 -22.60 -8.85
C LEU A 39 -16.15 -22.81 -7.71
N ALA A 40 -15.76 -22.41 -6.50
CA ALA A 40 -16.60 -22.44 -5.31
C ALA A 40 -17.15 -21.05 -4.98
N ASP A 41 -18.33 -21.02 -4.37
CA ASP A 41 -18.97 -19.79 -3.91
C ASP A 41 -18.26 -19.17 -2.70
N ALA A 42 -18.57 -17.89 -2.44
CA ALA A 42 -18.09 -17.19 -1.26
C ALA A 42 -18.61 -17.84 0.02
N THR A 43 -17.73 -17.96 1.01
CA THR A 43 -18.09 -18.47 2.34
C THR A 43 -18.92 -17.46 3.12
N ASP A 44 -19.68 -17.92 4.12
CA ASP A 44 -20.41 -17.03 5.05
C ASP A 44 -19.50 -16.00 5.72
N ALA A 45 -18.28 -16.40 6.07
CA ALA A 45 -17.26 -15.50 6.62
C ALA A 45 -16.92 -14.37 5.63
N THR A 46 -16.70 -14.72 4.36
CA THR A 46 -16.43 -13.76 3.28
C THR A 46 -17.59 -12.78 3.11
N ASN A 47 -18.82 -13.29 3.07
CA ASN A 47 -20.02 -12.46 2.91
C ASN A 47 -20.21 -11.48 4.08
N LYS A 48 -19.96 -11.93 5.33
CA LYS A 48 -20.03 -11.07 6.53
C LYS A 48 -18.97 -9.96 6.52
N LEU A 49 -17.71 -10.32 6.26
CA LEU A 49 -16.59 -9.37 6.21
C LEU A 49 -16.80 -8.36 5.08
N TRP A 50 -17.22 -8.82 3.90
CA TRP A 50 -17.49 -7.95 2.76
C TRP A 50 -18.67 -7.02 3.02
N GLY A 51 -19.77 -7.54 3.59
CA GLY A 51 -20.92 -6.71 3.98
C GLY A 51 -20.52 -5.58 4.93
N LYS A 52 -19.68 -5.88 5.94
CA LYS A 52 -19.16 -4.86 6.85
C LYS A 52 -18.29 -3.83 6.14
N LEU A 53 -17.40 -4.26 5.24
CA LEU A 53 -16.59 -3.34 4.45
C LEU A 53 -17.45 -2.44 3.55
N GLN A 54 -18.53 -2.96 2.96
CA GLN A 54 -19.46 -2.17 2.14
C GLN A 54 -20.18 -1.09 2.95
N GLU A 55 -20.52 -1.34 4.22
CA GLU A 55 -21.05 -0.31 5.13
C GLU A 55 -20.02 0.82 5.33
N LEU A 56 -18.76 0.47 5.58
CA LEU A 56 -17.67 1.45 5.75
C LEU A 56 -17.44 2.26 4.47
N GLN A 57 -17.44 1.62 3.30
CA GLN A 57 -17.33 2.32 2.02
C GLN A 57 -18.54 3.23 1.75
N LYS A 58 -19.74 2.86 2.21
CA LYS A 58 -20.92 3.74 2.13
C LYS A 58 -20.75 4.96 3.03
N ALA A 59 -20.23 4.78 4.24
CA ALA A 59 -19.89 5.88 5.14
C ALA A 59 -18.78 6.78 4.56
N GLU A 60 -17.74 6.20 3.94
CA GLU A 60 -16.68 6.93 3.24
C GLU A 60 -17.25 7.83 2.14
N ARG A 61 -18.12 7.28 1.28
CA ARG A 61 -18.80 8.05 0.23
C ARG A 61 -19.67 9.17 0.81
N ALA A 62 -20.41 8.89 1.89
CA ALA A 62 -21.22 9.90 2.58
C ALA A 62 -20.36 11.02 3.22
N LYS A 63 -19.11 10.72 3.58
CA LYS A 63 -18.12 11.66 4.12
C LYS A 63 -17.26 12.34 3.04
N GLY A 64 -17.65 12.25 1.76
CA GLY A 64 -16.93 12.94 0.67
C GLY A 64 -15.67 12.21 0.18
N GLY A 65 -15.53 10.91 0.47
CA GLY A 65 -14.51 10.04 -0.13
C GLY A 65 -13.31 9.71 0.78
N VAL A 66 -13.28 10.20 2.02
CA VAL A 66 -12.29 9.82 3.04
C VAL A 66 -13.02 9.46 4.33
N LEU A 67 -12.92 8.19 4.74
CA LEU A 67 -13.55 7.74 5.98
C LEU A 67 -12.79 8.26 7.20
N ASP A 68 -11.48 8.08 7.19
CA ASP A 68 -10.57 8.55 8.22
C ASP A 68 -9.17 8.81 7.64
N GLU A 69 -8.40 9.67 8.29
CA GLU A 69 -7.05 10.05 7.86
C GLU A 69 -6.15 10.28 9.08
N GLU A 70 -4.91 9.81 8.98
CA GLU A 70 -3.90 10.01 10.02
C GLU A 70 -3.29 11.41 9.94
N ALA A 71 -3.18 12.09 11.08
CA ALA A 71 -2.61 13.44 11.18
C ALA A 71 -1.37 13.52 12.09
N ASP A 72 -1.15 12.53 12.95
CA ASP A 72 -0.16 12.59 14.03
C ASP A 72 0.95 11.54 13.87
N VAL A 73 0.68 10.44 13.17
CA VAL A 73 1.65 9.35 12.95
C VAL A 73 2.18 9.35 11.53
N VAL A 74 3.49 9.55 11.38
CA VAL A 74 4.18 9.34 10.10
C VAL A 74 4.15 7.86 9.73
N SER A 75 3.60 7.55 8.55
CA SER A 75 3.52 6.18 8.06
C SER A 75 4.89 5.51 7.94
N GLY A 76 4.96 4.25 8.36
CA GLY A 76 6.14 3.40 8.31
C GLY A 76 5.77 1.93 8.52
N LEU A 77 6.71 1.02 8.28
CA LEU A 77 6.47 -0.43 8.31
C LEU A 77 5.89 -0.93 9.64
N THR A 78 6.28 -0.30 10.76
CA THR A 78 5.87 -0.66 12.12
C THR A 78 5.19 0.50 12.85
N ALA A 79 4.68 1.49 12.12
CA ALA A 79 4.13 2.72 12.70
C ALA A 79 2.75 2.51 13.36
N TYR A 80 2.00 1.51 12.90
CA TYR A 80 0.67 1.19 13.40
C TYR A 80 0.65 -0.19 14.06
N GLY A 81 -0.26 -0.35 15.02
CA GLY A 81 -0.64 -1.67 15.51
C GLY A 81 -1.47 -2.46 14.48
N PRO A 82 -1.84 -3.72 14.80
CA PRO A 82 -2.73 -4.49 13.93
C PRO A 82 -4.12 -3.82 13.85
N GLY A 83 -4.72 -3.88 12.67
CA GLY A 83 -6.11 -3.48 12.43
C GLY A 83 -6.89 -4.61 11.74
N TYR A 84 -8.20 -4.63 11.95
CA TYR A 84 -9.15 -5.61 11.42
C TYR A 84 -10.35 -4.92 10.79
N ILE A 85 -11.08 -5.59 9.90
CA ILE A 85 -12.26 -5.01 9.24
C ILE A 85 -13.32 -4.63 10.28
N ASP A 86 -13.50 -5.47 11.29
CA ASP A 86 -14.30 -5.23 12.48
C ASP A 86 -13.78 -6.15 13.59
N GLU A 87 -13.56 -5.60 14.78
CA GLU A 87 -13.02 -6.36 15.92
C GLU A 87 -13.85 -7.59 16.30
N SER A 88 -15.18 -7.53 16.11
CA SER A 88 -16.08 -8.66 16.38
C SER A 88 -16.02 -9.76 15.30
N LEU A 89 -15.46 -9.44 14.13
CA LEU A 89 -15.33 -10.35 12.99
C LEU A 89 -13.88 -10.78 12.74
N LYS A 90 -12.91 -10.31 13.53
CA LYS A 90 -11.47 -10.56 13.30
C LYS A 90 -11.12 -12.05 13.14
N ASP A 91 -11.79 -12.94 13.88
CA ASP A 91 -11.54 -14.38 13.84
C ASP A 91 -12.07 -15.04 12.54
N LEU A 92 -12.86 -14.31 11.75
CA LEU A 92 -13.31 -14.73 10.43
C LEU A 92 -12.26 -14.46 9.34
N GLU A 93 -11.32 -13.54 9.57
CA GLU A 93 -10.29 -13.18 8.59
C GLU A 93 -9.26 -14.31 8.44
N LYS A 94 -9.11 -14.85 7.22
CA LYS A 94 -8.09 -15.87 6.91
C LYS A 94 -6.76 -15.29 6.45
N VAL A 95 -6.83 -14.11 5.84
CA VAL A 95 -5.68 -13.30 5.45
C VAL A 95 -5.90 -11.94 6.10
N VAL A 96 -4.96 -11.55 6.95
CA VAL A 96 -5.03 -10.32 7.76
C VAL A 96 -4.04 -9.28 7.24
N GLY A 97 -4.26 -8.03 7.62
CA GLY A 97 -3.34 -6.92 7.39
C GLY A 97 -4.03 -5.71 6.76
N LEU A 98 -3.93 -4.57 7.46
CA LEU A 98 -4.38 -3.26 6.99
C LEU A 98 -3.20 -2.29 6.96
N GLN A 99 -3.34 -1.19 6.21
CA GLN A 99 -2.29 -0.18 6.09
C GLN A 99 -2.09 0.63 7.37
N THR A 100 -3.14 0.76 8.18
CA THR A 100 -3.19 1.48 9.45
C THR A 100 -3.91 0.61 10.49
N ASP A 101 -4.18 1.18 11.67
CA ASP A 101 -4.91 0.55 12.77
C ASP A 101 -6.41 0.36 12.51
N LYS A 102 -6.96 0.90 11.41
CA LYS A 102 -8.40 0.86 11.09
C LYS A 102 -8.67 0.64 9.60
N PRO A 103 -9.82 0.04 9.24
CA PRO A 103 -10.22 -0.10 7.85
C PRO A 103 -10.53 1.27 7.23
N LEU A 104 -10.03 1.49 6.01
CA LEU A 104 -10.23 2.74 5.23
C LEU A 104 -9.71 4.02 5.91
N LYS A 105 -8.82 3.92 6.92
CA LYS A 105 -8.05 5.05 7.44
C LYS A 105 -6.80 5.25 6.60
N ARG A 106 -6.69 6.40 5.94
CA ARG A 106 -5.53 6.78 5.11
C ARG A 106 -4.33 7.15 5.99
N ALA A 107 -3.15 6.69 5.61
CA ALA A 107 -1.92 6.98 6.36
C ALA A 107 -1.30 8.32 5.95
N PHE A 108 -0.58 8.97 6.85
CA PHE A 108 0.16 10.20 6.57
C PHE A 108 1.53 9.88 5.95
N MET A 109 1.75 10.27 4.69
CA MET A 109 2.97 9.94 3.92
C MET A 109 3.78 11.18 3.49
N PRO A 110 4.49 11.85 4.42
CA PRO A 110 5.11 13.16 4.17
C PRO A 110 6.43 13.11 3.38
N TYR A 111 7.11 11.96 3.29
CA TYR A 111 8.41 11.83 2.61
C TYR A 111 8.38 12.30 1.14
N GLY A 112 7.23 12.13 0.47
CA GLY A 112 7.01 12.60 -0.90
C GLY A 112 6.92 14.12 -1.02
N GLY A 113 6.44 14.80 0.02
CA GLY A 113 6.22 16.24 0.06
C GLY A 113 5.27 16.62 1.20
N ILE A 114 5.76 17.37 2.18
CA ILE A 114 4.99 17.75 3.38
C ILE A 114 3.77 18.60 3.03
N ARG A 115 3.95 19.62 2.18
CA ARG A 115 2.87 20.51 1.76
C ARG A 115 1.69 19.76 1.15
N MET A 116 1.94 18.74 0.32
CA MET A 116 0.85 17.96 -0.30
C MET A 116 0.09 17.14 0.74
N ALA A 117 0.81 16.59 1.73
CA ALA A 117 0.20 15.82 2.80
C ALA A 117 -0.66 16.72 3.72
N GLU A 118 -0.21 17.95 4.00
CA GLU A 118 -0.97 18.94 4.78
C GLU A 118 -2.20 19.47 4.03
N GLU A 119 -2.07 19.70 2.72
CA GLU A 119 -3.19 20.09 1.85
C GLU A 119 -4.26 18.99 1.79
N ALA A 120 -3.84 17.71 1.74
CA ALA A 120 -4.77 16.57 1.79
C ALA A 120 -5.56 16.55 3.11
N LEU A 121 -4.88 16.63 4.25
CA LEU A 121 -5.53 16.70 5.57
C LEU A 121 -6.52 17.85 5.66
N SER A 122 -6.07 19.05 5.29
CA SER A 122 -6.89 20.26 5.37
C SER A 122 -8.12 20.18 4.47
N THR A 123 -8.00 19.55 3.29
CA THR A 123 -9.12 19.34 2.36
C THR A 123 -10.24 18.50 2.97
N TYR A 124 -9.89 17.54 3.83
CA TYR A 124 -10.86 16.68 4.53
C TYR A 124 -11.18 17.14 5.95
N GLY A 125 -10.79 18.37 6.32
CA GLY A 125 -11.14 19.01 7.60
C GLY A 125 -10.27 18.58 8.79
N TYR A 126 -9.12 17.96 8.54
CA TYR A 126 -8.13 17.61 9.56
C TYR A 126 -7.13 18.76 9.72
N THR A 127 -6.66 18.99 10.96
CA THR A 127 -5.64 20.00 11.25
C THR A 127 -4.26 19.38 11.09
N PRO A 128 -3.38 19.90 10.22
CA PRO A 128 -2.00 19.43 10.12
C PRO A 128 -1.23 19.57 11.43
N ASN A 129 -0.45 18.55 11.79
CA ASN A 129 0.38 18.58 12.98
C ASN A 129 1.63 19.48 12.74
N PRO A 130 1.79 20.60 13.49
CA PRO A 130 2.88 21.55 13.28
C PRO A 130 4.26 20.97 13.61
N GLU A 131 4.34 19.95 14.47
CA GLU A 131 5.60 19.26 14.74
C GLU A 131 6.05 18.44 13.53
N LEU A 132 5.11 17.79 12.84
CA LEU A 132 5.40 17.08 11.59
C LEU A 132 5.81 18.05 10.48
N HIS A 133 5.16 19.22 10.38
CA HIS A 133 5.59 20.28 9.48
C HIS A 133 7.07 20.60 9.70
N LYS A 134 7.42 20.93 10.95
CA LYS A 134 8.78 21.27 11.34
C LYS A 134 9.77 20.16 10.99
N ILE A 135 9.42 18.90 11.26
CA ILE A 135 10.29 17.76 10.94
C ILE A 135 10.59 17.70 9.44
N PHE A 136 9.58 17.83 8.58
CA PHE A 136 9.74 17.68 7.13
C PHE A 136 10.12 18.97 6.39
N THR A 137 10.31 20.09 7.11
CA THR A 137 10.88 21.33 6.57
C THR A 137 12.27 21.65 7.10
N GLU A 138 12.57 21.35 8.37
CA GLU A 138 13.84 21.70 9.01
C GLU A 138 14.81 20.51 9.15
N TYR A 139 14.30 19.33 9.49
CA TYR A 139 15.14 18.18 9.82
C TYR A 139 15.27 17.17 8.69
N HIS A 140 14.20 16.96 7.91
CA HIS A 140 14.15 15.96 6.85
C HIS A 140 13.60 16.55 5.55
N LYS A 141 14.48 16.81 4.59
CA LYS A 141 14.09 17.28 3.26
C LYS A 141 13.22 16.24 2.54
N THR A 142 12.13 16.69 1.92
CA THR A 142 11.23 15.83 1.15
C THR A 142 11.64 15.70 -0.32
N HIS A 143 11.12 14.67 -1.02
CA HIS A 143 11.31 14.51 -2.46
C HIS A 143 10.85 15.75 -3.24
N ASN A 144 9.63 16.22 -2.97
CA ASN A 144 9.07 17.42 -3.60
C ASN A 144 10.00 18.63 -3.45
N GLN A 145 10.46 18.93 -2.23
CA GLN A 145 11.35 20.08 -2.02
C GLN A 145 12.65 19.94 -2.82
N ALA A 146 13.27 18.76 -2.83
CA ALA A 146 14.50 18.52 -3.58
C ALA A 146 14.32 18.68 -5.10
N VAL A 147 13.20 18.22 -5.65
CA VAL A 147 12.87 18.39 -7.07
C VAL A 147 12.72 19.86 -7.42
N PHE A 148 11.97 20.63 -6.62
CA PHE A 148 11.70 22.04 -6.90
C PHE A 148 12.90 22.96 -6.70
N ASP A 149 13.83 22.59 -5.82
CA ASP A 149 15.12 23.27 -5.67
C ASP A 149 16.00 23.07 -6.91
N ALA A 150 15.90 21.92 -7.58
CA ALA A 150 16.67 21.60 -8.79
C ALA A 150 16.02 22.07 -10.10
N TYR A 151 14.70 22.33 -10.10
CA TYR A 151 13.98 22.76 -11.30
C TYR A 151 14.46 24.12 -11.83
N THR A 152 14.72 24.17 -13.15
CA THR A 152 15.01 25.42 -13.85
C THR A 152 13.74 26.26 -14.05
N PRO A 153 13.88 27.58 -14.32
CA PRO A 153 12.74 28.42 -14.67
C PRO A 153 11.90 27.88 -15.84
N GLU A 154 12.56 27.33 -16.88
CA GLU A 154 11.91 26.77 -18.06
C GLU A 154 11.08 25.53 -17.72
N MET A 155 11.61 24.63 -16.87
CA MET A 155 10.86 23.46 -16.39
C MET A 155 9.60 23.88 -15.64
N LYS A 156 9.70 24.93 -14.80
CA LYS A 156 8.56 25.47 -14.06
C LYS A 156 7.50 26.06 -14.99
N ILE A 157 7.93 26.76 -16.05
CA ILE A 157 7.02 27.32 -17.08
C ILE A 157 6.34 26.21 -17.89
N ALA A 158 7.07 25.18 -18.32
CA ALA A 158 6.49 24.04 -19.04
C ALA A 158 5.41 23.32 -18.21
N ARG A 159 5.62 23.25 -16.89
CA ARG A 159 4.65 22.71 -15.94
C ARG A 159 3.43 23.62 -15.77
N SER A 160 3.63 24.91 -15.55
CA SER A 160 2.52 25.86 -15.31
C SER A 160 1.68 26.14 -16.56
N SER A 161 2.26 26.01 -17.75
CA SER A 161 1.57 26.09 -19.04
C SER A 161 0.86 24.80 -19.44
N HIS A 162 0.93 23.76 -18.61
CA HIS A 162 0.35 22.43 -18.85
C HIS A 162 0.93 21.69 -20.08
N VAL A 163 2.06 22.12 -20.63
CA VAL A 163 2.78 21.40 -21.69
C VAL A 163 3.35 20.08 -21.18
N ILE A 164 3.86 20.08 -19.94
CA ILE A 164 4.31 18.87 -19.23
C ILE A 164 3.65 18.86 -17.85
N THR A 165 2.64 18.01 -17.66
CA THR A 165 1.87 17.92 -16.41
C THR A 165 1.84 16.50 -15.87
N GLY A 166 1.57 16.34 -14.56
CA GLY A 166 1.46 15.02 -13.92
C GLY A 166 2.78 14.28 -13.76
N LEU A 167 3.91 15.00 -13.67
CA LEU A 167 5.18 14.40 -13.29
C LEU A 167 5.15 13.99 -11.81
N PRO A 168 5.92 12.96 -11.40
CA PRO A 168 5.98 12.50 -10.01
C PRO A 168 6.86 13.43 -9.16
N ASP A 169 6.54 14.73 -9.15
CA ASP A 169 7.22 15.76 -8.38
C ASP A 169 6.54 16.05 -7.04
N THR A 170 5.28 15.61 -6.86
CA THR A 170 4.45 15.86 -5.68
C THR A 170 3.91 14.59 -5.01
N TYR A 171 4.28 13.40 -5.51
CA TYR A 171 3.82 12.11 -4.99
C TYR A 171 4.84 10.99 -5.27
N GLY A 172 4.62 9.82 -4.66
CA GLY A 172 5.49 8.66 -4.89
C GLY A 172 5.46 8.21 -6.35
N ARG A 173 6.63 8.08 -6.98
CA ARG A 173 6.77 7.69 -8.40
C ARG A 173 6.08 6.37 -8.80
N GLY A 174 5.86 5.47 -7.84
CA GLY A 174 5.33 4.13 -8.09
C GLY A 174 6.20 3.34 -9.07
N ARG A 175 5.56 2.51 -9.91
CA ARG A 175 6.20 1.73 -10.98
C ARG A 175 7.36 0.84 -10.52
N ILE A 176 7.33 0.42 -9.27
CA ILE A 176 8.23 -0.58 -8.70
C ILE A 176 7.39 -1.79 -8.33
N VAL A 177 7.78 -2.97 -8.82
CA VAL A 177 7.14 -4.23 -8.47
C VAL A 177 8.14 -5.04 -7.65
N GLY A 178 7.94 -5.06 -6.33
CA GLY A 178 8.66 -6.01 -5.48
C GLY A 178 8.21 -7.44 -5.78
N ASP A 179 9.14 -8.39 -5.76
CA ASP A 179 8.78 -9.80 -5.92
C ASP A 179 8.31 -10.37 -4.57
N TYR A 180 7.08 -10.04 -4.19
CA TYR A 180 6.49 -10.39 -2.88
C TYR A 180 6.40 -11.89 -2.63
N ARG A 181 6.40 -12.70 -3.69
CA ARG A 181 6.40 -14.17 -3.61
C ARG A 181 7.66 -14.72 -2.94
N ARG A 182 8.75 -13.95 -2.93
CA ARG A 182 9.99 -14.34 -2.26
C ARG A 182 9.78 -14.56 -0.75
N VAL A 183 8.94 -13.74 -0.10
CA VAL A 183 8.64 -13.86 1.33
C VAL A 183 7.88 -15.15 1.65
N ALA A 184 7.05 -15.64 0.74
CA ALA A 184 6.36 -16.92 0.91
C ALA A 184 7.28 -18.12 0.62
N LEU A 185 8.21 -17.97 -0.32
CA LEU A 185 9.07 -19.07 -0.78
C LEU A 185 10.31 -19.31 0.11
N TYR A 186 10.89 -18.24 0.66
CA TYR A 186 12.16 -18.24 1.41
C TYR A 186 11.98 -17.71 2.83
#